data_AF-A0AAI8A8I9-F1
#
_entry.id   AF-A0AAI8A8I9-F1
#
_cell.length_a   1.000
_cell.length_b   1.000
_cell.length_c   1.000
_cell.angle_alpha   90.00
_cell.angle_beta   90.00
_cell.angle_gamma   90.00
#
_symmetry.space_group_name_H-M   'P 1'
#
loop_
_entity.id
_entity.type
_entity.pdbx_description
1 polymer ?
#
loop_
_entity_poly.entity_id
_entity_poly.type
_entity_poly.pdbx_seq_one_letter_code
_entity_poly.pdbx_strand_id
1 'polypeptide(L)'
;MSFFDRKTAIIKFLKINAGKEFTASQIAVWIVETYSQEAARKVQTSNDKLLMSVNKMSNTKEIAILLYKNEMKTLLPTTHTKNRTEH
;
A
#
# COMPACT_ATOMS: atom_id res chain seq x y z
N MET A 1 6.90 12.73 18.24
CA MET A 1 6.53 11.49 17.52
C MET A 1 6.68 11.78 16.04
N SER A 2 7.62 11.13 15.33
CA SER A 2 7.73 11.30 13.88
C SER A 2 6.55 10.56 13.24
N PHE A 3 5.63 11.28 12.62
CA PHE A 3 4.57 10.67 11.82
C PHE A 3 5.19 10.08 10.56
N PHE A 4 4.92 8.81 10.27
CA PHE A 4 5.36 8.21 9.03
C PHE A 4 4.68 8.92 7.85
N ASP A 5 5.46 9.69 7.07
CA ASP A 5 4.99 10.27 5.83
C ASP A 5 5.19 9.29 4.67
N ARG A 6 4.11 8.55 4.40
CA ARG A 6 4.00 7.60 3.30
C ARG A 6 4.32 8.20 1.94
N LYS A 7 3.86 9.43 1.63
CA LYS A 7 4.10 10.05 0.32
C LYS A 7 5.58 10.33 0.13
N THR A 8 6.21 10.89 1.16
CA THR A 8 7.65 11.15 1.15
C THR A 8 8.46 9.85 1.03
N ALA A 9 8.05 8.77 1.71
CA ALA A 9 8.72 7.47 1.61
C ALA A 9 8.64 6.90 0.18
N ILE A 10 7.46 6.93 -0.45
CA ILE A 10 7.27 6.48 -1.84
C ILE A 10 8.10 7.32 -2.81
N ILE A 11 8.07 8.65 -2.68
CA ILE A 11 8.85 9.55 -3.55
C ILE A 11 10.35 9.23 -3.43
N LYS A 12 10.87 9.02 -2.22
CA LYS A 12 12.27 8.61 -2.01
C LYS A 12 12.58 7.27 -2.68
N PHE A 13 11.71 6.28 -2.51
CA PHE A 13 11.86 4.96 -3.13
C PHE A 13 11.91 5.04 -4.66
N LEU A 14 10.99 5.79 -5.27
CA LEU A 14 10.92 5.96 -6.72
C LEU A 14 12.13 6.73 -7.26
N LYS A 15 12.63 7.73 -6.53
CA LYS A 15 13.87 8.45 -6.90
C LYS A 15 15.09 7.54 -6.90
N ILE A 16 15.22 6.66 -5.90
CA ILE A 16 16.33 5.69 -5.81
C ILE A 16 16.26 4.67 -6.95
N ASN A 17 15.05 4.31 -7.37
CA ASN A 17 14.80 3.31 -8.42
C ASN A 17 14.34 3.95 -9.73
N ALA A 18 14.93 5.10 -10.10
CA ALA A 18 14.58 5.82 -11.32
C ALA A 18 14.73 4.92 -12.57
N GLY A 19 13.79 5.03 -13.50
CA GLY A 19 13.76 4.22 -14.73
C GLY A 19 13.16 2.82 -14.57
N LYS A 20 12.72 2.43 -13.36
CA LYS A 20 11.98 1.19 -13.13
C LYS A 20 10.51 1.49 -12.84
N GLU A 21 9.63 0.70 -13.44
CA GLU A 21 8.20 0.74 -13.15
C GLU A 21 7.86 -0.21 -11.99
N PHE A 22 7.03 0.26 -11.07
CA PHE A 22 6.55 -0.53 -9.94
C PHE A 22 5.02 -0.53 -9.92
N THR A 23 4.46 -1.71 -9.73
CA THR A 23 3.03 -1.85 -9.46
C THR A 23 2.70 -1.39 -8.03
N ALA A 24 1.44 -1.01 -7.80
CA ALA A 24 0.92 -0.69 -6.46
C ALA A 24 1.18 -1.81 -5.43
N SER A 25 1.11 -3.08 -5.85
CA SER A 25 1.40 -4.23 -4.98
C SER A 25 2.87 -4.28 -4.57
N GLN A 26 3.79 -4.03 -5.50
CA GLN A 26 5.23 -4.03 -5.20
C GLN A 26 5.61 -2.90 -4.25
N ILE A 27 5.03 -1.70 -4.44
CA ILE A 27 5.24 -0.57 -3.52
C ILE A 27 4.68 -0.89 -2.13
N ALA A 28 3.49 -1.53 -2.05
CA ALA A 28 2.90 -1.93 -0.78
C ALA A 28 3.76 -2.96 -0.02
N VAL A 29 4.29 -3.97 -0.72
CA VAL A 29 5.22 -4.94 -0.13
C VAL A 29 6.47 -4.25 0.41
N TRP A 30 7.09 -3.39 -0.40
CA TRP A 30 8.28 -2.64 0.00
C TRP A 30 8.05 -1.79 1.26
N ILE A 31 6.90 -1.11 1.37
CA ILE A 31 6.56 -0.32 2.57
C ILE A 31 6.46 -1.23 3.80
N VAL A 32 5.78 -2.37 3.68
CA VAL A 32 5.60 -3.29 4.80
C VAL A 32 6.92 -3.91 5.26
N GLU A 33 7.83 -4.19 4.34
CA GLU A 33 9.14 -4.75 4.66
C GLU A 33 10.10 -3.70 5.23
N THR A 34 10.08 -2.49 4.69
CA THR A 34 10.97 -1.40 5.11
C THR A 34 10.51 -0.75 6.41
N TYR A 35 9.19 -0.63 6.61
CA TYR A 35 8.56 0.06 7.74
C TYR A 35 7.63 -0.88 8.52
N SER A 36 8.16 -2.03 8.93
CA SER A 36 7.40 -3.09 9.60
C SER A 36 6.67 -2.63 10.88
N GLN A 37 7.26 -1.72 11.66
CA GLN A 37 6.63 -1.15 12.85
C GLN A 37 5.41 -0.28 12.50
N GLU A 38 5.47 0.49 11.41
CA GLU A 38 4.34 1.30 10.95
C GLU A 38 3.25 0.41 10.35
N ALA A 39 3.63 -0.64 9.62
CA ALA A 39 2.69 -1.65 9.14
C ALA A 39 1.92 -2.30 10.30
N ALA A 40 2.61 -2.68 11.38
CA ALA A 40 1.98 -3.21 12.58
C ALA A 40 1.02 -2.20 13.24
N ARG A 41 1.43 -0.93 13.39
CA ARG A 41 0.55 0.13 13.90
C ARG A 41 -0.70 0.34 13.05
N LYS A 42 -0.54 0.31 11.73
CA LYS A 42 -1.66 0.48 10.80
C LYS A 42 -2.67 -0.66 10.89
N VAL A 43 -2.20 -1.90 11.06
CA VAL A 43 -3.07 -3.05 11.31
C VAL A 43 -3.81 -2.91 12.65
N GLN A 44 -3.09 -2.53 13.71
CA GLN A 44 -3.68 -2.34 15.06
C GLN A 44 -4.72 -1.22 15.12
N THR A 45 -4.55 -0.17 14.33
CA THR A 45 -5.46 0.99 14.29
C THR A 45 -6.54 0.88 13.21
N SER A 46 -6.51 -0.17 12.39
CA SER A 46 -7.52 -0.39 11.35
C SER A 46 -8.82 -0.89 11.96
N ASN A 47 -9.90 -0.12 11.77
CA ASN A 47 -11.26 -0.50 12.16
C ASN A 47 -12.01 -1.27 11.05
N ASP A 48 -11.31 -1.72 10.01
CA ASP A 48 -11.94 -2.43 8.90
C ASP A 48 -12.39 -3.82 9.34
N LYS A 49 -13.70 -3.97 9.56
CA LYS A 49 -14.34 -5.19 10.08
C LYS A 49 -14.07 -6.42 9.19
N LEU A 50 -13.88 -6.21 7.88
CA LEU A 50 -13.56 -7.26 6.92
C LEU A 50 -12.15 -7.83 7.16
N LEU A 51 -11.20 -6.98 7.54
CA LEU A 51 -9.85 -7.39 7.93
C LEU A 51 -9.82 -8.05 9.30
N MET A 52 -10.64 -7.59 10.25
CA MET A 52 -10.78 -8.24 11.56
C MET A 52 -11.35 -9.66 11.47
N SER A 53 -12.23 -9.95 10.50
CA SER A 53 -12.69 -11.32 10.25
C SER A 53 -11.60 -12.25 9.67
N VAL A 54 -10.66 -11.70 8.88
CA VAL A 54 -9.50 -12.43 8.34
C VAL A 54 -8.42 -12.64 9.40
N ASN A 55 -8.39 -11.81 10.45
CA ASN A 55 -7.43 -11.82 11.57
C ASN A 55 -7.44 -13.11 12.43
N LYS A 56 -8.35 -14.06 12.17
CA LYS A 56 -8.25 -15.42 12.76
C LYS A 56 -7.05 -16.23 12.23
N MET A 57 -6.34 -15.75 11.21
CA MET A 57 -5.07 -16.32 10.74
C MET A 57 -3.93 -15.30 10.83
N SER A 58 -2.84 -15.72 11.49
CA SER A 58 -1.71 -14.96 12.05
C SER A 58 -0.84 -14.10 11.12
N ASN A 59 -1.32 -13.61 9.97
CA ASN A 59 -0.46 -12.93 8.99
C ASN A 59 -0.67 -11.41 8.92
N THR A 60 -0.25 -10.72 9.99
CA THR A 60 -0.18 -9.24 10.08
C THR A 60 0.45 -8.60 8.84
N LYS A 61 1.44 -9.26 8.23
CA LYS A 61 2.13 -8.78 7.02
C LYS A 61 1.19 -8.71 5.80
N GLU A 62 0.37 -9.74 5.57
CA GLU A 62 -0.54 -9.79 4.43
C GLU A 62 -1.67 -8.77 4.55
N ILE A 63 -2.19 -8.59 5.77
CA ILE A 63 -3.20 -7.57 6.08
C ILE A 63 -2.62 -6.17 5.83
N ALA A 64 -1.39 -5.91 6.27
CA ALA A 64 -0.73 -4.64 6.02
C ALA A 64 -0.51 -4.39 4.51
N ILE A 65 -0.10 -5.41 3.76
CA ILE A 65 0.07 -5.31 2.30
C ILE A 65 -1.26 -4.96 1.64
N LEU A 66 -2.37 -5.59 2.03
CA LEU A 66 -3.70 -5.32 1.46
C LEU A 66 -4.16 -3.89 1.76
N LEU A 67 -3.96 -3.43 3.00
CA LEU A 67 -4.23 -2.05 3.42
C LEU A 67 -3.47 -1.05 2.55
N TYR A 68 -2.15 -1.21 2.44
CA TYR A 68 -1.34 -0.29 1.65
C TYR A 68 -1.65 -0.38 0.16
N LYS A 69 -1.95 -1.57 -0.38
CA LYS A 69 -2.33 -1.74 -1.78
C LYS A 69 -3.60 -0.96 -2.13
N ASN A 70 -4.61 -0.98 -1.26
CA ASN A 70 -5.85 -0.22 -1.48
C ASN A 70 -5.59 1.29 -1.45
N GLU A 71 -4.72 1.77 -0.57
CA GLU A 71 -4.33 3.18 -0.54
C GLU A 71 -3.48 3.58 -1.75
N MET A 72 -2.63 2.69 -2.27
CA MET A 72 -1.85 2.99 -3.48
C MET A 72 -2.76 3.16 -4.71
N LYS A 73 -3.90 2.46 -4.79
CA LYS A 73 -4.86 2.64 -5.89
C LYS A 73 -5.46 4.04 -5.93
N THR A 74 -5.58 4.73 -4.79
CA THR A 74 -6.12 6.10 -4.74
C THR A 74 -5.02 7.15 -4.93
N LEU A 75 -3.77 6.82 -4.60
CA LEU A 75 -2.62 7.72 -4.69
C LEU A 75 -1.93 7.70 -6.04
N LEU A 76 -1.90 6.54 -6.69
CA LEU A 76 -1.35 6.38 -8.03
C LEU A 76 -2.53 6.53 -9.00
N PRO A 77 -2.49 7.46 -9.97
CA PRO A 77 -3.51 7.50 -11.00
C PRO A 77 -3.48 6.15 -11.72
N THR A 78 -4.55 5.37 -11.54
CA THR A 78 -4.79 4.23 -12.39
C THR A 78 -4.91 4.78 -13.80
N THR A 79 -4.00 4.41 -14.69
CA THR A 79 -4.27 4.43 -16.13
C THR A 79 -5.38 3.41 -16.38
N HIS A 80 -6.60 3.73 -15.96
CA HIS A 80 -7.79 3.15 -16.52
C HIS A 80 -7.91 3.80 -17.89
N THR A 81 -7.37 3.12 -18.89
CA THR A 81 -7.72 3.35 -20.28
C THR A 81 -9.24 3.25 -20.38
N LYS A 82 -9.90 4.41 -20.37
CA LYS A 82 -11.29 4.56 -20.77
C LYS A 82 -11.32 4.37 -22.28
N ASN A 83 -11.27 3.14 -22.75
CA ASN A 83 -11.73 2.83 -24.10
C ASN A 83 -13.26 2.83 -24.05
N ARG A 84 -13.80 4.05 -24.11
CA ARG A 84 -15.12 4.34 -24.65
C ARG A 84 -15.06 3.92 -26.12
N THR A 85 -15.52 2.72 -26.43
CA THR A 85 -15.91 2.40 -27.80
C THR A 85 -17.41 2.53 -27.85
N GLU A 86 -17.84 3.66 -28.41
CA GLU A 86 -19.16 3.80 -29.01
C GLU A 86 -19.23 2.80 -30.17
N HIS A 87 -20.25 1.94 -30.17
CA HIS A 87 -20.94 1.48 -31.37
C HIS A 87 -22.28 0.85 -30.96
#